data_AF-A0A919ZX80-F1
#
_entry.id   AF-A0A919ZX80-F1
#
_cell.length_a   1.000
_cell.length_b   1.000
_cell.length_c   1.000
_cell.angle_alpha   90.00
_cell.angle_beta   90.00
_cell.angle_gamma   90.00
#
_symmetry.space_group_name_H-M   'P 1'
#
loop_
_entity.id
_entity.type
_entity.pdbx_description
1 polymer ?
#
loop_
_entity_poly.entity_id
_entity_poly.type
_entity_poly.pdbx_seq_one_letter_code
_entity_poly.pdbx_strand_id
1 'polypeptide(L)'
;MPKREDIKTILIVGSGPIVIGQACEFDYSGTQACKALRENGYRVVLVNSNPATIMTDPEIADATYIEPVDWKTLEQIIIQEKPDAILPTMGGQTGLNVSLETCYKRNT
;
A
#
# COMPACT_ATOMS: atom_id res chain seq x y z
N MET A 1 16.00 -7.50 -15.35
CA MET A 1 16.17 -8.34 -14.15
C MET A 1 14.90 -9.16 -13.99
N PRO A 2 15.00 -10.47 -13.74
CA PRO A 2 13.82 -11.30 -13.50
C PRO A 2 13.12 -10.92 -12.19
N LYS A 3 11.93 -11.49 -11.96
CA LYS A 3 11.17 -11.40 -10.70
C LYS A 3 12.07 -11.78 -9.51
N ARG A 4 11.89 -11.09 -8.37
CA ARG A 4 12.53 -11.46 -7.11
C ARG A 4 11.79 -12.62 -6.44
N GLU A 5 12.52 -13.69 -6.11
CA GLU A 5 11.99 -14.91 -5.49
C GLU A 5 12.04 -14.89 -3.95
N ASP A 6 12.77 -13.93 -3.38
CA ASP A 6 12.89 -13.73 -1.93
C ASP A 6 11.74 -12.90 -1.34
N ILE A 7 10.91 -12.29 -2.19
CA ILE A 7 9.72 -11.51 -1.82
C ILE A 7 8.48 -12.30 -2.24
N LYS A 8 7.52 -12.45 -1.33
CA LYS A 8 6.23 -13.11 -1.61
C LYS A 8 5.06 -12.18 -1.35
N THR A 9 5.12 -11.39 -0.28
CA THR A 9 4.07 -10.48 0.15
C THR A 9 4.54 -9.04 0.08
N ILE A 10 3.78 -8.19 -0.60
CA ILE A 10 4.08 -6.76 -0.75
C ILE A 10 2.93 -5.94 -0.18
N LEU A 11 3.26 -5.02 0.73
CA LEU A 11 2.33 -4.02 1.26
C LEU A 11 2.42 -2.73 0.45
N ILE A 12 1.33 -2.35 -0.21
CA ILE A 12 1.18 -1.05 -0.88
C ILE A 12 0.53 -0.06 0.09
N VAL A 13 1.08 1.16 0.14
CA VAL A 13 0.53 2.25 0.94
C VAL A 13 -0.17 3.25 0.01
N GLY A 14 -1.49 3.37 0.14
CA GLY A 14 -2.31 4.29 -0.64
C GLY A 14 -2.19 5.75 -0.20
N SER A 15 -2.85 6.65 -0.93
CA SER A 15 -2.78 8.10 -0.70
C SER A 15 -3.72 8.60 0.41
N GLY A 16 -4.73 7.81 0.79
CA GLY A 16 -5.84 8.30 1.60
C GLY A 16 -6.83 9.15 0.79
N PRO A 17 -7.58 10.07 1.43
CA PRO A 17 -8.62 10.85 0.77
C PRO A 17 -8.05 11.82 -0.28
N ILE A 18 -8.88 12.14 -1.28
CA ILE A 18 -8.55 13.11 -2.33
C ILE A 18 -8.47 14.51 -1.75
N VAL A 19 -7.36 15.19 -2.03
CA VAL A 19 -7.14 16.60 -1.68
C VAL A 19 -6.51 17.36 -2.85
N ILE A 20 -6.55 18.69 -2.81
CA ILE A 20 -5.88 19.51 -3.83
C ILE A 20 -4.37 19.19 -3.81
N GLY A 21 -3.84 18.79 -4.97
CA GLY A 21 -2.43 18.40 -5.14
C GLY A 21 -2.13 16.92 -4.87
N GLN A 22 -3.11 16.13 -4.43
CA GLN A 22 -3.02 14.68 -4.30
C GLN A 22 -4.39 14.05 -4.53
N ALA A 23 -4.66 13.64 -5.78
CA ALA A 23 -6.00 13.26 -6.21
C ALA A 23 -6.04 11.86 -6.87
N CYS A 24 -6.89 11.70 -7.88
CA CYS A 24 -7.24 10.41 -8.49
C CYS A 24 -6.05 9.70 -9.16
N GLU A 25 -4.95 10.41 -9.45
CA GLU A 25 -3.74 9.84 -10.03
C GLU A 25 -3.15 8.69 -9.18
N PHE A 26 -3.40 8.68 -7.87
CA PHE A 26 -2.93 7.64 -6.97
C PHE A 26 -3.86 6.43 -6.89
N ASP A 27 -5.15 6.59 -7.16
CA ASP A 27 -6.04 5.43 -7.39
C ASP A 27 -5.64 4.71 -8.68
N TYR A 28 -5.42 5.47 -9.76
CA TYR A 28 -4.94 4.92 -11.03
C TYR A 28 -3.60 4.19 -10.86
N SER A 29 -2.61 4.85 -10.25
CA SER A 29 -1.26 4.28 -10.05
C SER A 29 -1.29 3.09 -9.09
N GLY A 30 -2.03 3.18 -7.98
CA GLY A 30 -2.20 2.10 -7.00
C GLY A 30 -2.89 0.88 -7.61
N THR A 31 -3.94 1.08 -8.40
CA THR A 31 -4.63 0.00 -9.13
C THR A 31 -3.67 -0.71 -10.10
N GLN A 32 -2.86 0.04 -10.85
CA GLN A 32 -1.87 -0.55 -11.76
C GLN A 32 -0.80 -1.35 -11.00
N ALA A 33 -0.32 -0.84 -9.88
CA ALA A 33 0.63 -1.56 -9.04
C ALA A 33 0.05 -2.87 -8.51
N CYS A 34 -1.18 -2.86 -8.00
CA CYS A 34 -1.86 -4.07 -7.52
C CYS A 34 -1.96 -5.13 -8.63
N LYS A 35 -2.45 -4.73 -9.81
CA LYS A 35 -2.58 -5.63 -10.97
C LYS A 35 -1.24 -6.22 -11.38
N ALA A 36 -0.22 -5.36 -11.58
CA ALA A 36 1.09 -5.80 -12.01
C ALA A 36 1.75 -6.78 -11.02
N LEU A 37 1.64 -6.51 -9.72
CA LEU A 37 2.21 -7.41 -8.71
C LEU A 37 1.48 -8.76 -8.65
N ARG A 38 0.15 -8.76 -8.75
CA ARG A 38 -0.63 -10.02 -8.73
C ARG A 38 -0.43 -10.85 -9.99
N GLU A 39 -0.35 -10.22 -11.16
CA GLU A 39 -0.02 -10.90 -12.42
C GLU A 39 1.36 -11.57 -12.36
N ASN A 40 2.28 -11.00 -11.58
CA ASN A 40 3.60 -11.57 -11.31
C ASN A 40 3.59 -12.57 -10.14
N GLY A 41 2.44 -12.90 -9.57
CA GLY A 41 2.28 -13.91 -8.51
C GLY A 41 2.83 -13.48 -7.15
N TYR A 42 2.76 -12.18 -6.83
CA TYR A 42 2.94 -11.69 -5.46
C TYR A 42 1.60 -11.66 -4.73
N ARG A 43 1.62 -11.92 -3.41
CA ARG A 43 0.51 -11.59 -2.52
C ARG A 43 0.53 -10.08 -2.30
N VAL A 44 -0.56 -9.40 -2.62
CA VAL A 44 -0.69 -7.95 -2.47
C VAL A 44 -1.57 -7.63 -1.26
N VAL A 45 -0.99 -6.87 -0.34
CA VAL A 45 -1.71 -6.24 0.77
C VAL A 45 -1.78 -4.76 0.47
N LEU A 46 -2.95 -4.15 0.64
CA LEU A 46 -3.16 -2.73 0.41
C LEU A 46 -3.79 -2.06 1.61
N VAL A 47 -3.32 -0.86 1.97
CA VAL A 47 -4.02 0.04 2.88
C VAL A 47 -4.35 1.36 2.19
N ASN A 48 -5.61 1.77 2.25
CA ASN A 48 -6.06 3.08 1.77
C ASN A 48 -7.36 3.48 2.48
N SER A 49 -7.43 4.66 3.08
CA SER A 49 -8.62 5.11 3.81
C SER A 49 -9.74 5.61 2.90
N ASN A 50 -9.50 5.81 1.60
CA ASN A 50 -10.50 6.29 0.67
C ASN A 50 -11.34 5.13 0.09
N PRO A 51 -12.63 4.98 0.46
CA PRO A 51 -13.46 3.89 -0.05
C PRO A 51 -13.92 4.11 -1.50
N ALA A 52 -13.76 5.31 -2.05
CA ALA A 52 -14.20 5.65 -3.40
C ALA A 52 -13.08 5.46 -4.43
N THR A 53 -12.32 4.35 -4.32
CA THR A 53 -11.19 4.04 -5.20
C THR A 53 -11.30 2.65 -5.77
N ILE A 54 -10.91 2.47 -7.03
CA ILE A 54 -10.87 1.14 -7.65
C ILE A 54 -9.83 0.27 -6.96
N MET A 55 -8.70 0.83 -6.53
CA MET A 55 -7.67 0.06 -5.85
C MET A 55 -8.16 -0.64 -4.58
N THR A 56 -9.21 -0.11 -3.92
CA THR A 56 -9.82 -0.72 -2.73
C THR A 56 -10.91 -1.75 -3.03
N ASP A 57 -11.22 -2.02 -4.30
CA ASP A 57 -12.18 -3.06 -4.65
C ASP A 57 -11.64 -4.45 -4.20
N PRO A 58 -12.50 -5.34 -3.64
CA PRO A 58 -12.06 -6.61 -3.06
C PRO A 58 -11.27 -7.51 -4.02
N GLU A 59 -11.52 -7.40 -5.32
CA GLU A 59 -10.84 -8.18 -6.36
C GLU A 59 -9.47 -7.64 -6.77
N ILE A 60 -9.04 -6.46 -6.29
CA ILE A 60 -7.81 -5.82 -6.76
C ILE A 60 -6.57 -6.26 -5.98
N ALA A 61 -6.67 -6.44 -4.66
CA ALA A 61 -5.61 -6.95 -3.80
C ALA A 61 -6.04 -8.26 -3.11
N ASP A 62 -5.09 -9.02 -2.56
CA ASP A 62 -5.40 -10.25 -1.80
C ASP A 62 -5.86 -9.93 -0.37
N ALA A 63 -5.43 -8.80 0.18
CA ALA A 63 -5.95 -8.22 1.42
C ALA A 63 -6.04 -6.70 1.28
N THR A 64 -7.22 -6.14 1.51
CA THR A 64 -7.49 -4.70 1.42
C THR A 64 -7.95 -4.16 2.77
N TYR A 65 -7.26 -3.14 3.25
CA TYR A 65 -7.57 -2.41 4.48
C TYR A 65 -8.08 -1.02 4.15
N ILE A 66 -9.38 -0.81 4.33
CA ILE A 66 -9.99 0.52 4.26
C ILE A 66 -9.91 1.16 5.66
N GLU A 67 -8.70 1.53 6.04
CA GLU A 67 -8.32 2.00 7.38
C GLU A 67 -7.49 3.29 7.27
N PRO A 68 -7.36 4.09 8.35
CA PRO A 68 -6.55 5.31 8.36
C PRO A 68 -5.12 5.07 7.88
N VAL A 69 -4.63 5.87 6.92
CA VAL A 69 -3.25 5.77 6.43
C VAL A 69 -2.31 6.52 7.38
N ASP A 70 -2.02 5.91 8.52
CA ASP A 70 -1.10 6.41 9.55
C ASP A 70 -0.15 5.31 10.04
N TRP A 71 0.89 5.70 10.80
CA TRP A 71 1.93 4.78 11.21
C TRP A 71 1.44 3.66 12.14
N LYS A 72 0.42 3.92 12.97
CA LYS A 72 -0.11 2.93 13.92
C LYS A 72 -0.87 1.85 13.17
N THR A 73 -1.72 2.26 12.25
CA THR A 73 -2.44 1.34 11.37
C THR A 73 -1.45 0.54 10.53
N LEU A 74 -0.46 1.19 9.93
CA LEU A 74 0.55 0.50 9.14
C LEU A 74 1.34 -0.52 9.98
N GLU A 75 1.71 -0.17 11.21
CA GLU A 75 2.36 -1.09 12.15
C GLU A 75 1.50 -2.33 12.44
N GLN A 76 0.21 -2.15 12.76
CA GLN A 76 -0.69 -3.27 13.03
C GLN A 76 -0.84 -4.19 11.81
N ILE A 77 -0.98 -3.62 10.61
CA ILE A 77 -1.03 -4.38 9.36
C ILE A 77 0.27 -5.14 9.15
N ILE A 78 1.44 -4.54 9.38
CA ILE A 78 2.72 -5.24 9.24
C ILE A 78 2.84 -6.39 10.24
N ILE A 79 2.37 -6.23 11.48
CA ILE A 79 2.39 -7.30 12.50
C ILE A 79 1.50 -8.48 12.07
N GLN A 80 0.31 -8.17 11.55
CA GLN A 80 -0.67 -9.17 11.12
C GLN A 80 -0.24 -9.88 9.82
N GLU A 81 0.08 -9.11 8.78
CA GLU A 81 0.29 -9.61 7.41
C GLU A 81 1.75 -10.01 7.13
N LYS A 82 2.70 -9.53 7.94
CA LYS A 82 4.14 -9.80 7.80
C LYS A 82 4.65 -9.67 6.36
N PRO A 83 4.44 -8.51 5.69
CA PRO A 83 4.91 -8.30 4.33
C PRO A 83 6.44 -8.38 4.26
N ASP A 84 6.97 -8.97 3.17
CA ASP A 84 8.41 -9.04 2.92
C ASP A 84 8.96 -7.71 2.40
N ALA A 85 8.10 -6.90 1.77
CA ALA A 85 8.45 -5.58 1.25
C ALA A 85 7.28 -4.60 1.36
N ILE A 86 7.61 -3.32 1.43
CA ILE A 86 6.66 -2.21 1.37
C ILE A 86 6.91 -1.43 0.07
N LEU A 87 5.86 -1.10 -0.66
CA LEU A 87 5.89 -0.24 -1.85
C LEU A 87 5.26 1.13 -1.52
N PRO A 88 6.06 2.13 -1.10
CA PRO A 88 5.56 3.40 -0.59
C PRO A 88 5.34 4.46 -1.68
N THR A 89 5.65 4.15 -2.94
CA THR A 89 5.76 5.11 -4.03
C THR A 89 4.47 5.36 -4.80
N MET A 90 3.40 4.62 -4.47
CA MET A 90 2.12 4.68 -5.19
C MET A 90 1.05 5.52 -4.45
N GLY A 91 1.37 6.02 -3.25
CA GLY A 91 0.44 6.76 -2.39
C GLY A 91 0.74 8.26 -2.25
N GLY A 92 1.47 8.85 -3.20
CA GLY A 92 1.86 10.26 -3.15
C GLY A 92 2.70 10.60 -1.91
N GLN A 93 2.50 11.81 -1.38
CA GLN A 93 3.25 12.27 -0.22
C GLN A 93 2.81 11.54 1.06
N THR A 94 1.52 11.18 1.18
CA THR A 94 1.01 10.37 2.29
C THR A 94 1.78 9.05 2.38
N GLY A 95 1.85 8.29 1.28
CA GLY A 95 2.53 6.99 1.24
C GLY A 95 4.00 7.08 1.66
N LEU A 96 4.72 8.11 1.18
CA LEU A 96 6.12 8.34 1.54
C LEU A 96 6.28 8.69 3.02
N ASN A 97 5.51 9.66 3.52
CA ASN A 97 5.64 10.16 4.89
C ASN A 97 5.31 9.07 5.92
N VAL A 98 4.20 8.36 5.73
CA VAL A 98 3.74 7.32 6.67
C VAL A 98 4.71 6.15 6.70
N SER A 99 5.27 5.77 5.55
CA SER A 99 6.26 4.69 5.50
C SER A 99 7.56 5.08 6.21
N LEU A 100 8.05 6.30 6.00
CA LEU A 100 9.23 6.80 6.72
C LEU A 100 8.97 6.92 8.22
N GLU A 101 7.82 7.47 8.62
CA GLU A 101 7.45 7.58 10.04
C GLU A 101 7.40 6.21 10.70
N THR A 102 6.79 5.22 10.05
CA THR A 102 6.74 3.83 10.54
C THR A 102 8.14 3.25 10.71
N CYS A 103 9.05 3.48 9.76
CA CYS A 103 10.45 3.07 9.89
C CYS A 103 11.15 3.74 11.08
N TYR A 104 10.93 5.03 11.32
CA TYR A 104 11.53 5.73 12.45
C TYR A 104 10.97 5.27 13.80
N LYS A 105 9.64 5.15 13.91
CA LYS A 105 8.96 4.79 15.16
C LYS A 105 9.21 3.35 15.61
N ARG A 106 9.48 2.43 14.67
CA ARG A 106 9.85 1.04 15.00
C ARG A 106 11.29 0.89 15.50
N ASN A 107 12.13 1.90 15.31
CA ASN A 107 13.54 1.91 15.72
C ASN A 107 13.80 2.69 17.02
N THR A 108 12.74 3.19 17.67
CA THR A 108 12.78 3.92 18.95
C THR A 108 12.02 3.14 20.01
#